data_AF-A0A1I6WB40-F1
#
_entry.id   AF-A0A1I6WB40-F1
#
_cell.length_a   1.000
_cell.length_b   1.000
_cell.length_c   1.000
_cell.angle_alpha   90.00
_cell.angle_beta   90.00
_cell.angle_gamma   90.00
#
_symmetry.space_group_name_H-M   'P 1'
#
loop_
_entity.id
_entity.type
_entity.pdbx_description
1 polymer ?
#
loop_
_entity_poly.entity_id
_entity_poly.type
_entity_poly.pdbx_seq_one_letter_code
_entity_poly.pdbx_strand_id
1 'polypeptide(L)'
;MNRIKKFFGVASAGVLMAGVLVGGTVATAGTAHATPSDCQRYLQDRGYSMTSDRIDGCAYGARDGIVRLFCVALLNNSGVSQSHTETACRLAAA
;
A
#
# COMPACT_ATOMS: atom_id res chain seq x y z
N MET A 1 -0.01 -4.05 -44.19
CA MET A 1 -1.17 -4.58 -43.45
C MET A 1 -1.24 -6.09 -43.68
N ASN A 2 -1.02 -6.90 -42.64
CA ASN A 2 -1.87 -8.07 -42.33
C ASN A 2 -1.40 -8.77 -41.04
N ARG A 3 -2.31 -8.85 -40.06
CA ARG A 3 -2.20 -9.55 -38.78
C ARG A 3 -2.74 -10.97 -38.90
N ILE A 4 -2.08 -11.97 -38.33
CA ILE A 4 -2.72 -13.23 -37.88
C ILE A 4 -1.82 -13.88 -36.78
N LYS A 5 -2.11 -13.87 -35.47
CA LYS A 5 -3.13 -14.46 -34.56
C LYS A 5 -2.85 -15.92 -34.11
N LYS A 6 -2.91 -16.11 -32.76
CA LYS A 6 -3.18 -17.32 -31.93
C LYS A 6 -1.96 -18.12 -31.42
N PHE A 7 -1.69 -18.15 -30.10
CA PHE A 7 -2.29 -18.95 -29.00
C PHE A 7 -1.83 -20.41 -28.98
N PHE A 8 -1.81 -21.04 -27.80
CA PHE A 8 -1.19 -22.32 -27.37
C PHE A 8 0.28 -22.16 -26.95
N GLY A 9 0.71 -22.40 -25.72
CA GLY A 9 0.23 -23.31 -24.67
C GLY A 9 1.45 -24.16 -24.28
N VAL A 10 2.03 -23.93 -23.10
CA VAL A 10 3.07 -24.84 -22.59
C VAL A 10 2.76 -25.20 -21.14
N ALA A 11 2.30 -26.44 -20.99
CA ALA A 11 2.27 -27.16 -19.73
C ALA A 11 3.42 -28.17 -19.78
N SER A 12 4.32 -28.12 -18.80
CA SER A 12 5.30 -29.19 -18.58
C SER A 12 5.49 -29.38 -17.08
N ALA A 13 4.95 -30.50 -16.60
CA ALA A 13 5.08 -30.98 -15.23
C ALA A 13 6.50 -31.51 -14.95
N GLY A 14 6.90 -31.46 -13.67
CA GLY A 14 7.71 -32.51 -13.06
C GLY A 14 9.10 -32.09 -12.57
N VAL A 15 9.21 -31.75 -11.28
CA VAL A 15 10.31 -32.29 -10.44
C VAL A 15 9.73 -32.58 -9.05
N LEU A 16 9.77 -33.86 -8.68
CA LEU A 16 9.42 -34.37 -7.35
C LEU A 16 10.48 -33.87 -6.35
N MET A 17 10.06 -33.15 -5.31
CA MET A 17 10.86 -32.96 -4.10
C MET A 17 9.96 -33.31 -2.92
N ALA A 18 10.09 -34.54 -2.46
CA ALA A 18 9.59 -34.99 -1.17
C ALA A 18 10.41 -34.30 -0.07
N GLY A 19 9.76 -33.41 0.68
CA GLY A 19 10.30 -32.78 1.88
C GLY A 19 9.16 -32.48 2.82
N VAL A 20 8.83 -33.44 3.69
CA VAL A 20 7.94 -33.18 4.84
C VAL A 20 8.71 -32.28 5.80
N LEU A 21 8.39 -30.98 5.76
CA LEU A 21 8.67 -30.05 6.84
C LEU A 21 7.35 -29.79 7.55
N VAL A 22 7.08 -30.61 8.56
CA VAL A 22 6.20 -30.25 9.67
C VAL A 22 6.81 -29.03 10.34
N GLY A 23 6.14 -27.92 10.15
CA GLY A 23 6.52 -26.62 10.66
C GLY A 23 5.59 -25.66 9.97
N GLY A 24 4.37 -25.52 10.51
CA GLY A 24 3.36 -24.62 10.00
C GLY A 24 3.86 -23.18 10.02
N THR A 25 4.67 -22.82 9.03
CA THR A 25 4.77 -21.45 8.57
C THR A 25 3.41 -21.16 7.97
N VAL A 26 2.51 -20.68 8.81
CA VAL A 26 1.54 -19.71 8.35
C VAL A 26 2.37 -18.60 7.72
N ALA A 27 2.65 -18.73 6.44
CA ALA A 27 2.84 -17.59 5.59
C ALA A 27 1.50 -16.88 5.67
N THR A 28 1.31 -16.10 6.74
CA THR A 28 0.38 -14.99 6.69
C THR A 28 0.89 -14.22 5.48
N ALA A 29 0.19 -14.36 4.36
CA ALA A 29 0.22 -13.34 3.34
C ALA A 29 -0.17 -12.09 4.13
N GLY A 30 0.86 -11.37 4.61
CA GLY A 30 0.71 -10.12 5.33
C GLY A 30 -0.06 -9.31 4.33
N THR A 31 -1.32 -9.10 4.64
CA THR A 31 -2.21 -8.48 3.72
C THR A 31 -1.53 -7.16 3.38
N ALA A 32 -1.31 -6.90 2.10
CA ALA A 32 -0.86 -5.60 1.63
C ALA A 32 -2.04 -4.64 1.83
N HIS A 33 -2.44 -4.44 3.07
CA HIS A 33 -3.36 -3.41 3.49
C HIS A 33 -2.53 -2.15 3.40
N ALA A 34 -2.89 -1.19 2.56
CA ALA A 34 -2.49 0.16 2.84
C ALA A 34 -2.85 0.46 4.27
N THR A 35 -1.83 0.82 5.02
CA THR A 35 -1.98 1.14 6.41
C THR A 35 -1.68 2.63 6.60
N PRO A 36 -2.14 3.22 7.71
CA PRO A 36 -1.63 4.52 8.15
C PRO A 36 -0.09 4.60 8.11
N SER A 37 0.59 3.47 8.29
CA SER A 37 2.05 3.32 8.18
C SER A 37 2.60 3.65 6.79
N ASP A 38 1.91 3.32 5.69
CA ASP A 38 2.36 3.65 4.33
C ASP A 38 2.32 5.16 4.07
N CYS A 39 1.29 5.84 4.60
CA CYS A 39 1.22 7.29 4.63
C CYS A 39 2.38 7.89 5.43
N GLN A 40 2.64 7.39 6.65
CA GLN A 40 3.74 7.86 7.48
C GLN A 40 5.10 7.63 6.81
N ARG A 41 5.29 6.48 6.15
CA ARG A 41 6.54 6.13 5.48
C ARG A 41 6.79 7.00 4.26
N TYR A 42 5.74 7.27 3.46
CA TYR A 42 5.82 8.21 2.35
C TYR A 42 6.22 9.61 2.81
N LEU A 43 5.63 10.10 3.89
CA LEU A 43 5.95 11.43 4.40
C LEU A 43 7.38 11.51 4.93
N GLN A 44 7.86 10.49 5.63
CA GLN A 44 9.26 10.41 6.07
C GLN A 44 10.25 10.36 4.90
N ASP A 45 9.95 9.58 3.87
CA ASP A 45 10.75 9.50 2.63
C ASP A 45 10.85 10.86 1.91
N ARG A 46 9.78 11.68 2.01
CA ARG A 46 9.74 13.05 1.50
C ARG A 46 10.40 14.09 2.40
N GLY A 47 10.97 13.68 3.53
CA GLY A 47 11.67 14.56 4.47
C GLY A 47 10.75 15.26 5.49
N TYR A 48 9.50 14.83 5.62
CA TYR A 48 8.61 15.33 6.67
C TYR A 48 8.85 14.59 7.98
N SER A 49 9.13 15.33 9.05
CA SER A 49 9.14 14.78 10.41
C SER A 49 7.76 14.23 10.79
N MET A 50 7.70 13.07 11.44
CA MET A 50 6.42 12.58 11.97
C MET A 50 6.07 13.33 13.25
N THR A 51 5.03 14.17 13.18
CA THR A 51 4.38 14.80 14.33
C THR A 51 3.07 14.09 14.64
N SER A 52 2.52 14.29 15.83
CA SER A 52 1.22 13.70 16.20
C SER A 52 0.12 14.03 15.19
N ASP A 53 0.03 15.27 14.71
CA ASP A 53 -0.97 15.67 13.70
C ASP A 53 -0.85 14.90 12.38
N ARG A 54 0.38 14.56 11.97
CA ARG A 54 0.64 13.79 10.74
C ARG A 54 0.31 12.32 10.93
N ILE A 55 0.56 11.78 12.12
CA ILE A 55 0.19 10.40 12.51
C ILE A 55 -1.33 10.27 12.53
N ASP A 56 -2.02 11.20 13.20
CA ASP A 56 -3.48 11.25 13.24
C ASP A 56 -4.08 11.45 11.84
N GLY A 57 -3.52 12.38 11.05
CA GLY A 57 -3.89 12.59 9.66
C GLY A 57 -3.85 11.30 8.83
N CYS A 58 -2.76 10.54 8.94
CA CYS A 58 -2.63 9.24 8.29
C CYS A 58 -3.65 8.19 8.79
N ALA A 59 -4.05 8.24 10.07
CA ALA A 59 -5.09 7.35 10.61
C ALA A 59 -6.48 7.65 10.00
N TYR A 60 -6.78 8.92 9.71
CA TYR A 60 -7.98 9.30 8.95
C TYR A 60 -7.90 8.91 7.48
N GLY A 61 -6.68 8.87 6.91
CA GLY A 61 -6.45 8.45 5.53
C GLY A 61 -6.85 7.00 5.26
N ALA A 62 -6.78 6.12 6.27
CA ALA A 62 -7.23 4.73 6.19
C ALA A 62 -8.76 4.57 6.20
N ARG A 63 -9.51 5.67 6.16
CA ARG A 63 -10.97 5.70 6.16
C ARG A 63 -11.47 6.29 4.85
N ASP A 64 -12.48 5.66 4.25
CA ASP A 64 -13.09 6.12 3.01
C ASP A 64 -14.08 7.28 3.21
N GLY A 65 -14.41 7.94 2.09
CA GLY A 65 -15.43 8.99 2.03
C GLY A 65 -15.01 10.32 2.67
N ILE A 66 -15.93 10.96 3.39
CA ILE A 66 -15.71 12.29 4.01
C ILE A 66 -14.52 12.29 4.98
N VAL A 67 -14.22 11.15 5.60
CA VAL A 67 -13.13 11.04 6.59
C VAL A 67 -11.76 11.28 5.94
N ARG A 68 -11.62 10.97 4.64
CA ARG A 68 -10.42 11.27 3.86
C ARG A 68 -10.16 12.77 3.71
N LEU A 69 -11.19 13.62 3.77
CA LEU A 69 -11.00 15.08 3.77
C LEU A 69 -10.29 15.55 5.03
N PHE A 70 -10.51 14.90 6.17
CA PHE A 70 -9.80 15.20 7.41
C PHE A 70 -8.32 14.83 7.32
N CYS A 71 -7.98 13.73 6.64
CA CYS A 71 -6.58 13.42 6.31
C CYS A 71 -5.94 14.61 5.57
N VAL A 72 -6.61 15.11 4.52
CA VAL A 72 -6.07 16.22 3.73
C VAL A 72 -5.92 17.50 4.56
N ALA A 73 -6.94 17.84 5.35
CA ALA A 73 -6.94 19.05 6.17
C ALA A 73 -5.86 19.03 7.27
N LEU A 74 -5.75 17.92 8.03
CA LEU A 74 -4.74 17.81 9.10
C LEU A 74 -3.32 17.86 8.56
N LEU A 75 -3.05 17.10 7.49
CA LEU A 75 -1.71 17.07 6.89
C LEU A 75 -1.33 18.41 6.28
N ASN A 76 -2.25 19.09 5.61
CA ASN A 76 -2.01 20.44 5.10
C ASN A 76 -1.75 21.45 6.23
N ASN A 77 -2.57 21.42 7.29
CA ASN A 77 -2.39 22.28 8.46
C ASN A 77 -1.06 22.01 9.20
N SER A 78 -0.58 20.75 9.16
CA SER A 78 0.73 20.38 9.70
C SER A 78 1.91 20.83 8.83
N GLY A 79 1.66 21.51 7.71
CA GLY A 79 2.70 22.01 6.79
C GLY A 79 3.16 21.01 5.73
N VAL A 80 2.39 19.94 5.46
CA VAL A 80 2.65 19.05 4.32
C VAL A 80 2.02 19.66 3.07
N SER A 81 2.82 19.77 2.00
CA SER A 81 2.32 20.29 0.72
C SER A 81 1.16 19.46 0.19
N GLN A 82 0.16 20.12 -0.40
CA GLN A 82 -1.07 19.49 -0.88
C GLN A 82 -0.84 18.24 -1.76
N SER A 83 0.13 18.29 -2.69
CA SER A 83 0.49 17.14 -3.54
C SER A 83 0.96 15.92 -2.75
N HIS A 84 1.77 16.14 -1.70
CA HIS A 84 2.22 15.06 -0.83
C HIS A 84 1.09 14.55 0.06
N THR A 85 0.22 15.44 0.52
CA THR A 85 -0.94 15.10 1.32
C THR A 85 -1.91 14.18 0.56
N GLU A 86 -2.29 14.50 -0.67
CA GLU A 86 -3.18 13.63 -1.46
C GLU A 86 -2.59 12.26 -1.74
N THR A 87 -1.29 12.22 -2.01
CA THR A 87 -0.56 10.97 -2.24
C THR A 87 -0.50 10.15 -0.97
N ALA A 88 -0.15 10.76 0.16
CA ALA A 88 -0.09 10.10 1.46
C ALA A 88 -1.46 9.55 1.89
N CYS A 89 -2.53 10.35 1.76
CA CYS A 89 -3.90 9.90 2.08
C CYS A 89 -4.38 8.78 1.14
N ARG A 90 -3.94 8.76 -0.12
CA ARG A 90 -4.23 7.66 -1.05
C ARG A 90 -3.49 6.38 -0.65
N LEU A 91 -2.24 6.51 -0.24
CA LEU A 91 -1.41 5.41 0.24
C LEU A 91 -1.87 4.84 1.58
N ALA A 92 -2.71 5.55 2.34
CA ALA A 92 -3.30 5.05 3.58
C ALA A 92 -4.53 4.14 3.36
N ALA A 93 -5.18 4.18 2.19
CA ALA A 93 -6.44 3.48 1.90
C ALA A 93 -6.37 2.40 0.79
N ALA A 94 -5.20 2.22 0.16
CA ALA A 94 -4.96 1.32 -0.99
C ALA A 94 -4.89 -0.20 -0.72
#